data_AF-A0A3Q9I9C1-F1
#
_entry.id   AF-A0A3Q9I9C1-F1
#
_cell.length_a   1.000
_cell.length_b   1.000
_cell.length_c   1.000
_cell.angle_alpha   90.00
_cell.angle_beta   90.00
_cell.angle_gamma   90.00
#
_symmetry.space_group_name_H-M   'P 1'
#
loop_
_entity.id
_entity.type
_entity.pdbx_description
1 polymer ?
#
loop_
_entity_poly.entity_id
_entity_poly.type
_entity_poly.pdbx_seq_one_letter_code
_entity_poly.pdbx_strand_id
1 'polypeptide(L)'
;MAANQQKFDFDQAKNLESKLQSEISKIEADLKKMATMVEGVRSWWSGGSEEAFIGNFQTTKAEVVKSLNVWVDDYKKLIQNIAEIKRQSDADLASQLKI
;
A
#
# COMPACT_ATOMS: atom_id res chain seq x y z
N MET A 1 33.24 -9.17 17.27
CA MET A 1 32.38 -8.83 16.12
C MET A 1 30.95 -9.13 16.55
N ALA A 2 30.10 -8.12 16.68
CA ALA A 2 28.74 -8.31 17.17
C ALA A 2 27.97 -9.15 16.14
N ALA A 3 27.64 -10.39 16.50
CA ALA A 3 26.69 -11.19 15.74
C ALA A 3 25.40 -10.39 15.67
N ASN A 4 25.07 -9.91 14.47
CA ASN A 4 23.91 -9.10 14.18
C ASN A 4 22.68 -9.96 14.48
N GLN A 5 22.16 -9.92 15.72
CA GLN A 5 20.93 -10.58 16.14
C GLN A 5 19.74 -9.85 15.49
N GLN A 6 19.66 -9.93 14.16
CA GLN A 6 18.54 -9.43 13.40
C GLN A 6 17.37 -10.40 13.58
N LYS A 7 16.51 -10.12 14.56
CA LYS A 7 15.24 -10.81 14.76
C LYS A 7 14.31 -10.47 13.60
N PHE A 8 14.31 -11.30 12.56
CA PHE A 8 13.35 -11.21 11.47
C PHE A 8 12.19 -12.18 11.75
N ASP A 9 10.98 -11.64 11.84
CA ASP A 9 9.76 -12.40 12.08
C ASP A 9 8.92 -12.40 10.79
N PHE A 10 8.89 -13.55 10.11
CA PHE A 10 8.21 -13.72 8.83
C PHE A 10 6.69 -13.54 8.96
N ASP A 11 6.11 -13.93 10.09
CA ASP A 11 4.68 -13.82 10.32
C ASP A 11 4.30 -12.35 10.57
N GLN A 12 5.10 -11.62 11.34
CA GLN A 12 4.91 -10.18 11.51
C GLN A 12 5.05 -9.42 10.18
N ALA A 13 6.02 -9.81 9.34
CA ALA A 13 6.18 -9.25 8.01
C ALA A 13 4.94 -9.47 7.12
N LYS A 14 4.39 -10.70 7.10
CA LYS A 14 3.16 -11.02 6.35
C LYS A 14 1.92 -10.34 6.90
N ASN A 15 1.82 -10.21 8.22
CA ASN A 15 0.76 -9.47 8.87
C ASN A 15 0.80 -7.98 8.51
N LEU A 16 1.99 -7.39 8.39
CA LEU A 16 2.15 -6.01 7.95
C LEU A 16 1.68 -5.81 6.50
N GLU A 17 2.07 -6.69 5.56
CA GLU A 17 1.59 -6.66 4.17
C GLU A 17 0.05 -6.64 4.10
N SER A 18 -0.60 -7.51 4.88
CA SER A 18 -2.07 -7.63 4.91
C SER A 18 -2.74 -6.40 5.51
N LYS A 19 -2.17 -5.83 6.58
CA LYS A 19 -2.67 -4.61 7.22
C LYS A 19 -2.59 -3.41 6.28
N LEU A 20 -1.47 -3.24 5.58
CA LEU A 20 -1.30 -2.15 4.61
C LEU A 20 -2.36 -2.22 3.49
N GLN A 21 -2.62 -3.43 2.96
CA GLN A 21 -3.66 -3.62 1.96
C GLN A 21 -5.05 -3.26 2.49
N SER A 22 -5.37 -3.66 3.72
CA SER A 22 -6.65 -3.37 4.37
C SER A 22 -6.87 -1.86 4.54
N GLU A 23 -5.86 -1.10 4.94
CA GLU A 23 -5.98 0.36 5.11
C GLU A 23 -6.20 1.07 3.77
N ILE A 24 -5.56 0.63 2.68
CA ILE A 24 -5.85 1.16 1.34
C ILE A 24 -7.30 0.92 0.96
N SER A 25 -7.82 -0.29 1.16
CA SER A 25 -9.21 -0.60 0.80
C SER A 25 -10.20 0.30 1.55
N LYS A 26 -9.88 0.72 2.79
CA LYS A 26 -10.68 1.72 3.52
C LYS A 26 -10.60 3.09 2.87
N ILE A 27 -9.40 3.56 2.52
CA ILE A 27 -9.19 4.85 1.85
C ILE A 27 -9.94 4.88 0.50
N GLU A 28 -9.85 3.82 -0.30
CA GLU A 28 -10.58 3.71 -1.57
C GLU A 28 -12.11 3.78 -1.36
N ALA A 29 -12.62 3.13 -0.31
CA ALA A 29 -14.04 3.21 0.03
C ALA A 29 -14.46 4.62 0.44
N ASP A 30 -13.64 5.33 1.21
CA ASP A 30 -13.93 6.71 1.61
C ASP A 30 -13.85 7.68 0.43
N LEU A 31 -12.88 7.51 -0.46
CA LEU A 31 -12.81 8.26 -1.72
C LEU A 31 -14.03 8.02 -2.62
N LYS A 32 -14.60 6.80 -2.62
CA LYS A 32 -15.86 6.52 -3.32
C LYS A 32 -17.03 7.27 -2.70
N LYS A 33 -17.15 7.31 -1.37
CA LYS A 33 -18.19 8.10 -0.68
C LYS A 33 -18.06 9.60 -0.99
N MET A 34 -16.84 10.13 -0.94
CA MET A 34 -16.57 11.53 -1.28
C MET A 34 -16.93 11.85 -2.73
N ALA A 35 -16.67 10.94 -3.67
CA ALA A 35 -17.08 11.11 -5.07
C ALA A 35 -18.59 11.29 -5.21
N THR A 36 -19.39 10.50 -4.48
CA THR A 36 -20.85 10.65 -4.47
C THR A 36 -21.28 12.00 -3.88
N MET A 37 -20.62 12.47 -2.82
CA MET A 37 -20.91 13.79 -2.24
C MET A 37 -20.58 14.92 -3.21
N VAL A 38 -19.45 14.82 -3.91
CA VAL A 38 -19.00 15.78 -4.93
C VAL A 38 -19.95 15.78 -6.12
N GLU A 39 -20.40 14.60 -6.59
CA GLU A 39 -21.40 14.51 -7.65
C GLU A 39 -22.75 15.12 -7.23
N GLY A 40 -23.07 15.08 -5.93
CA GLY A 40 -24.27 15.69 -5.35
C GLY A 40 -24.39 17.20 -5.55
N VAL A 41 -23.29 17.91 -5.87
CA VAL A 41 -23.34 19.35 -6.15
C VAL A 41 -24.22 19.69 -7.36
N ARG A 42 -24.40 18.73 -8.29
CA ARG A 42 -25.30 18.85 -9.45
C ARG A 42 -26.74 19.20 -9.10
N SER A 43 -27.16 18.94 -7.86
CA SER A 43 -28.51 19.27 -7.39
C SER A 43 -28.74 20.77 -7.17
N TRP A 44 -27.68 21.57 -7.01
CA TRP A 44 -27.76 23.00 -6.73
C TRP A 44 -26.75 23.85 -7.51
N TRP A 45 -25.89 23.21 -8.31
CA TRP A 45 -24.87 23.85 -9.13
C TRP A 45 -24.83 23.20 -10.52
N SER A 46 -24.78 24.02 -11.57
CA SER A 46 -24.73 23.57 -12.96
C SER A 46 -23.87 24.50 -13.82
N GLY A 47 -23.30 23.95 -14.89
CA GLY A 47 -22.54 24.67 -15.91
C GLY A 47 -21.06 24.26 -15.91
N GLY A 48 -20.27 24.84 -16.82
CA GLY A 48 -18.90 24.37 -17.05
C GLY A 48 -17.97 24.40 -15.82
N SER A 49 -18.23 25.27 -14.84
CA SER A 49 -17.47 25.29 -13.58
C SER A 49 -17.79 24.11 -12.65
N GLU A 50 -19.04 23.61 -12.66
CA GLU A 50 -19.44 22.40 -11.93
C GLU A 50 -18.79 21.17 -12.56
N GLU A 51 -18.89 21.05 -13.88
CA GLU A 51 -18.26 19.95 -14.62
C GLU A 51 -16.75 19.88 -14.36
N ALA A 52 -16.07 21.03 -14.38
CA ALA A 52 -14.65 21.12 -14.09
C ALA A 52 -14.32 20.73 -12.64
N PHE A 53 -15.14 21.14 -11.65
CA PHE A 53 -14.94 20.77 -10.26
C PHE A 53 -15.07 19.26 -10.03
N ILE A 54 -16.13 18.65 -10.55
CA ILE A 54 -16.33 17.20 -10.46
C ILE A 54 -15.21 16.47 -11.21
N GLY A 55 -14.87 16.92 -12.42
CA GLY A 55 -13.81 16.33 -13.24
C GLY A 55 -12.45 16.36 -12.55
N ASN A 56 -12.09 17.49 -11.93
CA ASN A 56 -10.86 17.63 -11.15
C ASN A 56 -10.85 16.65 -9.96
N PHE A 57 -11.96 16.55 -9.23
CA PHE A 57 -12.05 15.59 -8.13
C PHE A 57 -11.86 14.14 -8.58
N GLN A 58 -12.53 13.72 -9.66
CA GLN A 58 -12.40 12.35 -10.16
C GLN A 58 -10.98 12.05 -10.65
N THR A 59 -10.33 13.03 -11.28
CA THR A 59 -8.93 12.92 -11.71
C THR A 59 -8.00 12.75 -10.52
N THR A 60 -8.05 13.66 -9.55
CA THR A 60 -7.22 13.61 -8.35
C THR A 60 -7.47 12.33 -7.54
N LYS A 61 -8.73 11.90 -7.41
CA LYS A 61 -9.07 10.63 -6.77
C LYS A 61 -8.37 9.46 -7.45
N ALA A 62 -8.40 9.38 -8.78
CA ALA A 62 -7.74 8.30 -9.52
C ALA A 62 -6.21 8.31 -9.32
N GLU A 63 -5.60 9.49 -9.30
CA GLU A 63 -4.16 9.66 -9.02
C GLU A 63 -3.79 9.22 -7.60
N VAL A 64 -4.60 9.56 -6.59
CA VAL A 64 -4.42 9.12 -5.20
C VAL A 64 -4.49 7.60 -5.10
N VAL A 65 -5.53 6.98 -5.68
CA VAL A 65 -5.70 5.51 -5.68
C VAL A 65 -4.52 4.82 -6.35
N LYS A 66 -4.08 5.33 -7.50
CA LYS A 66 -2.91 4.80 -8.20
C LYS A 66 -1.64 4.90 -7.34
N SER A 67 -1.41 6.07 -6.73
CA SER A 67 -0.21 6.33 -5.91
C SER A 67 -0.17 5.45 -4.67
N LEU A 68 -1.31 5.26 -3.99
CA LEU A 68 -1.42 4.38 -2.83
C LEU A 68 -1.13 2.93 -3.18
N ASN A 69 -1.70 2.44 -4.29
CA ASN A 69 -1.48 1.05 -4.73
C ASN A 69 -0.01 0.81 -5.12
N VAL A 70 0.63 1.73 -5.84
CA VAL A 70 2.06 1.64 -6.16
C VAL A 70 2.90 1.62 -4.89
N TRP A 71 2.64 2.55 -3.96
CA TRP A 71 3.38 2.63 -2.70
C TRP A 71 3.29 1.33 -1.89
N VAL A 72 2.11 0.73 -1.76
CA VAL A 72 1.99 -0.55 -1.03
C VAL A 72 2.61 -1.72 -1.77
N ASP A 73 2.51 -1.77 -3.10
CA ASP A 73 3.18 -2.82 -3.86
C ASP A 73 4.71 -2.75 -3.73
N ASP A 74 5.28 -1.55 -3.70
CA ASP A 74 6.71 -1.35 -3.46
C ASP A 74 7.11 -1.81 -2.05
N TYR A 75 6.33 -1.48 -1.02
CA TYR A 75 6.62 -1.95 0.34
C TYR A 75 6.43 -3.45 0.50
N LYS A 76 5.45 -4.07 -0.16
CA LYS A 76 5.31 -5.54 -0.19
C LYS A 76 6.53 -6.18 -0.82
N LYS A 77 7.03 -5.65 -1.96
CA LYS A 77 8.26 -6.14 -2.60
C LYS A 77 9.47 -6.01 -1.68
N LEU A 78 9.62 -4.86 -1.00
CA LEU A 78 10.71 -4.68 -0.03
C LEU A 78 10.64 -5.72 1.09
N ILE A 79 9.45 -5.97 1.66
CA ILE A 79 9.26 -6.98 2.70
C ILE A 79 9.63 -8.38 2.17
N GLN A 80 9.19 -8.73 0.96
CA GLN A 80 9.52 -10.00 0.31
C GLN A 80 11.02 -10.16 0.07
N ASN A 81 11.69 -9.12 -0.45
CA ASN A 81 13.13 -9.13 -0.69
C ASN A 81 13.91 -9.31 0.61
N ILE A 82 13.52 -8.63 1.70
CA ILE A 82 14.14 -8.80 3.01
C ILE A 82 13.93 -10.24 3.50
N ALA A 83 12.72 -10.79 3.37
CA ALA A 83 12.40 -12.15 3.76
C ALA A 83 13.24 -13.18 2.98
N GLU A 84 13.43 -12.99 1.67
CA GLU A 84 14.25 -13.86 0.83
C GLU A 84 15.73 -13.81 1.20
N ILE A 85 16.29 -12.60 1.36
CA ILE A 85 17.66 -12.39 1.83
C ILE A 85 17.88 -13.10 3.18
N LYS A 86 16.89 -13.04 4.07
CA LYS A 86 16.95 -13.70 5.38
C LYS A 86 16.96 -15.22 5.26
N ARG A 87 16.05 -15.80 4.46
CA ARG A 87 16.03 -17.25 4.21
C ARG A 87 17.34 -17.74 3.60
N GLN A 88 17.90 -17.02 2.64
CA GLN A 88 19.17 -17.38 2.02
C GLN A 88 20.32 -17.33 3.04
N SER A 89 20.39 -16.26 3.84
CA SER A 89 21.39 -16.13 4.90
C SER A 89 21.30 -17.26 5.93
N ASP A 90 20.08 -17.65 6.32
CA ASP A 90 19.87 -18.75 7.28
C ASP A 90 20.25 -20.12 6.68
N ALA A 91 19.94 -20.34 5.39
CA ALA A 91 20.33 -21.54 4.67
C ALA A 91 21.85 -21.65 4.52
N ASP A 92 22.53 -20.55 4.20
CA ASP A 92 23.98 -20.50 4.08
C ASP A 92 24.66 -20.77 5.43
N LEU A 93 24.18 -20.15 6.51
CA LEU A 93 24.67 -20.42 7.87
C LEU A 93 24.45 -21.88 8.29
N ALA A 94 23.26 -22.43 8.03
CA ALA A 94 22.96 -23.83 8.31
C ALA A 94 23.87 -24.78 7.51
N SER A 95 24.22 -24.44 6.26
CA SER A 95 25.14 -25.22 5.43
C SER A 95 26.59 -25.18 5.96
N GLN A 96 27.02 -24.05 6.52
CA GLN A 96 28.34 -23.89 7.13
C GLN A 96 28.45 -24.54 8.51
N LEU A 97 27.33 -24.64 9.25
CA LEU A 97 27.24 -25.28 10.55
C LEU A 97 27.03 -26.81 10.47
N LYS A 98 26.88 -27.39 9.27
CA LYS A 98 26.93 -28.85 9.10
C LYS A 98 28.34 -29.35 9.45
N ILE A 99 28.50 -29.74 10.72
CA ILE A 99 29.45 -30.74 11.21
C ILE A 99 28.89 -32.12 10.84
#